data_AF-A0A1I0MZE4-F1
#
_entry.id   AF-A0A1I0MZE4-F1
#
_cell.length_a   1.000
_cell.length_b   1.000
_cell.length_c   1.000
_cell.angle_alpha   90.00
_cell.angle_beta   90.00
_cell.angle_gamma   90.00
#
_symmetry.space_group_name_H-M   'P 1'
#
loop_
_entity.id
_entity.type
_entity.pdbx_description
1 polymer ?
#
loop_
_entity_poly.entity_id
_entity_poly.type
_entity_poly.pdbx_seq_one_letter_code
_entity_poly.pdbx_strand_id
1 'polypeptide(L)'
;MKNALNESKIIYDKLFSNYQKKEIQDFLNEVYINDKYDCKRIWLMDQKIGGIGGYCMPSMPTINPFPAGQERKLFRPLQYVRSEIEVCDIQMHPRYIVEMCGMHLEVVFRLLLERNQTFGNLRNFNSTLGKAVHKALQENYVDKDLSDILFSFISVFNKSKHEINMDESRERLFTAADCIVAYFATRIIGQGILEGIGYQLSSRSYEIIE
;
A
#
# COMPACT_ATOMS: atom_id res chain seq x y z
N MET A 1 -1.59 1.23 -18.59
CA MET A 1 -1.33 2.34 -17.62
C MET A 1 -0.92 3.63 -18.32
N LYS A 2 -1.90 4.38 -18.83
CA LYS A 2 -1.68 5.72 -19.41
C LYS A 2 -1.53 6.73 -18.26
N ASN A 3 -0.63 7.71 -18.40
CA ASN A 3 -0.40 8.81 -17.44
C ASN A 3 0.12 8.46 -16.03
N ALA A 4 0.31 7.19 -15.68
CA ALA A 4 0.99 6.81 -14.44
C ALA A 4 2.46 7.27 -14.43
N LEU A 5 2.99 7.53 -13.23
CA LEU A 5 4.41 7.82 -13.01
C LEU A 5 5.28 6.66 -13.50
N ASN A 6 6.51 6.97 -13.94
CA ASN A 6 7.44 5.96 -14.41
C ASN A 6 7.79 4.93 -13.33
N GLU A 7 7.91 5.37 -12.08
CA GLU A 7 8.15 4.46 -10.96
C GLU A 7 6.98 3.51 -10.73
N SER A 8 5.73 3.97 -10.85
CA SER A 8 4.54 3.12 -10.80
C SER A 8 4.53 2.08 -11.92
N LYS A 9 4.96 2.46 -13.13
CA LYS A 9 5.11 1.51 -14.26
C LYS A 9 6.14 0.43 -13.96
N ILE A 10 7.29 0.79 -13.40
CA ILE A 10 8.32 -0.17 -13.00
C ILE A 10 7.77 -1.16 -11.97
N ILE A 11 7.06 -0.67 -10.95
CA ILE A 11 6.44 -1.53 -9.93
C ILE A 11 5.43 -2.48 -10.59
N TYR A 12 4.53 -1.95 -11.41
CA TYR A 12 3.51 -2.73 -12.10
C TYR A 12 4.12 -3.84 -12.96
N ASP A 13 5.17 -3.52 -13.71
CA ASP A 13 5.78 -4.46 -14.64
C ASP A 13 6.57 -5.56 -13.92
N LYS A 14 7.30 -5.22 -12.85
CA LYS A 14 8.20 -6.15 -12.13
C LYS A 14 7.51 -6.95 -11.02
N LEU A 15 6.52 -6.38 -10.33
CA LEU A 15 5.93 -7.02 -9.14
C LEU A 15 4.68 -7.86 -9.46
N PHE A 16 3.85 -7.42 -10.42
CA PHE A 16 2.53 -8.02 -10.60
C PHE A 16 2.51 -9.14 -11.63
N SER A 17 1.76 -10.19 -11.31
CA SER A 17 1.42 -11.26 -12.24
C SER A 17 0.53 -10.76 -13.39
N ASN A 18 0.48 -11.49 -14.50
CA ASN A 18 -0.40 -11.15 -15.63
C ASN A 18 -1.88 -11.09 -15.23
N TYR A 19 -2.30 -11.93 -14.29
CA TYR A 19 -3.65 -11.88 -13.72
C TYR A 19 -3.89 -10.53 -13.01
N GLN A 20 -3.02 -10.15 -12.08
CA GLN A 20 -3.15 -8.88 -11.35
C GLN A 20 -3.10 -7.67 -12.29
N LYS A 21 -2.19 -7.68 -13.27
CA LYS A 21 -2.09 -6.65 -14.31
C LYS A 21 -3.42 -6.46 -15.05
N LYS A 22 -4.05 -7.56 -15.46
CA LYS A 22 -5.36 -7.52 -16.12
C LYS A 22 -6.45 -6.94 -15.20
N GLU A 23 -6.58 -7.45 -13.98
CA GLU A 23 -7.62 -6.99 -13.05
C GLU A 23 -7.46 -5.50 -12.71
N ILE A 24 -6.23 -5.03 -12.52
CA ILE A 24 -5.92 -3.60 -12.32
C ILE A 24 -6.33 -2.79 -13.55
N GLN A 25 -5.98 -3.23 -14.76
CA GLN A 25 -6.28 -2.48 -15.96
C GLN A 25 -7.80 -2.44 -16.25
N ASP A 26 -8.51 -3.54 -16.01
CA ASP A 26 -9.96 -3.62 -16.15
C ASP A 26 -10.64 -2.64 -15.16
N PHE A 27 -10.23 -2.64 -13.89
CA PHE A 27 -10.74 -1.70 -12.89
C PHE A 27 -10.45 -0.24 -13.27
N LEU A 28 -9.22 0.07 -13.68
CA LEU A 28 -8.85 1.43 -14.07
C LEU A 28 -9.64 1.91 -15.30
N ASN A 29 -9.93 1.03 -16.27
CA ASN A 29 -10.76 1.38 -17.41
C ASN A 29 -12.18 1.78 -16.97
N GLU A 30 -12.74 1.11 -15.96
CA GLU A 30 -14.03 1.46 -15.39
C GLU A 30 -13.99 2.82 -14.69
N VAL A 31 -12.96 3.05 -13.86
CA VAL A 31 -12.74 4.33 -13.14
C VAL A 31 -12.64 5.51 -14.10
N TYR A 32 -11.96 5.36 -15.25
CA TYR A 32 -11.75 6.48 -16.17
C TYR A 32 -12.96 6.82 -17.05
N ILE A 33 -13.96 5.94 -17.13
CA ILE A 33 -15.11 6.11 -18.04
C ILE A 33 -16.37 6.49 -17.25
N ASN A 34 -16.46 6.08 -15.99
CA ASN A 34 -17.67 6.23 -15.18
C ASN A 34 -17.46 7.15 -13.98
N ASP A 35 -18.50 7.91 -13.63
CA ASP A 35 -18.53 8.70 -12.38
C ASP A 35 -18.62 7.81 -11.13
N LYS A 36 -19.04 6.56 -11.29
CA LYS A 36 -19.13 5.53 -10.24
C LYS A 36 -18.55 4.22 -10.75
N TYR A 37 -17.85 3.51 -9.89
CA TYR A 37 -17.17 2.25 -10.22
C TYR A 37 -17.40 1.21 -9.13
N ASP A 38 -17.41 -0.07 -9.51
CA ASP A 38 -17.50 -1.21 -8.61
C ASP A 38 -16.12 -1.63 -8.09
N CYS A 39 -15.95 -1.67 -6.78
CA CYS A 39 -14.71 -2.08 -6.13
C CYS A 39 -14.61 -3.58 -5.85
N LYS A 40 -15.67 -4.36 -6.11
CA LYS A 40 -15.69 -5.81 -5.85
C LYS A 40 -14.52 -6.54 -6.47
N ARG A 41 -14.14 -6.18 -7.69
CA ARG A 41 -13.02 -6.77 -8.42
C ARG A 41 -11.70 -6.64 -7.67
N ILE A 42 -11.36 -5.42 -7.25
CA ILE A 42 -10.10 -5.14 -6.57
C ILE A 42 -10.08 -5.77 -5.16
N TRP A 43 -11.22 -5.88 -4.49
CA TRP A 43 -11.29 -6.54 -3.17
C TRP A 43 -11.22 -8.05 -3.24
N LEU A 44 -11.79 -8.68 -4.28
CA LEU A 44 -11.54 -10.09 -4.56
C LEU A 44 -10.06 -10.35 -4.86
N MET A 45 -9.40 -9.44 -5.56
CA MET A 45 -7.97 -9.55 -5.82
C MET A 45 -7.13 -9.35 -4.55
N ASP A 46 -7.48 -8.39 -3.70
CA ASP A 46 -6.81 -8.14 -2.41
C ASP A 46 -7.00 -9.29 -1.43
N GLN A 47 -8.20 -9.88 -1.36
CA GLN A 47 -8.47 -11.05 -0.53
C GLN A 47 -7.56 -12.23 -0.88
N LYS A 48 -7.24 -12.42 -2.17
CA LYS A 48 -6.32 -13.48 -2.63
C LYS A 48 -4.88 -13.30 -2.15
N ILE A 49 -4.49 -12.09 -1.73
CA ILE A 49 -3.17 -11.83 -1.13
C ILE A 49 -3.13 -12.43 0.29
N GLY A 50 -4.27 -12.55 0.97
CA GLY A 50 -4.36 -13.06 2.34
C GLY A 50 -4.03 -12.01 3.41
N GLY A 51 -4.18 -12.39 4.68
CA GLY A 51 -4.01 -11.50 5.82
C GLY A 51 -4.99 -10.32 5.82
N ILE A 52 -4.69 -9.30 6.63
CA ILE A 52 -5.51 -8.09 6.72
C ILE A 52 -5.20 -7.16 5.54
N GLY A 53 -6.22 -6.87 4.74
CA GLY A 53 -6.19 -5.90 3.65
C GLY A 53 -7.32 -4.88 3.77
N GLY A 54 -7.47 -4.02 2.76
CA GLY A 54 -8.63 -3.14 2.62
C GLY A 54 -9.93 -3.94 2.49
N TYR A 55 -9.90 -5.07 1.76
CA TYR A 55 -11.08 -5.92 1.54
C TYR A 55 -11.83 -6.33 2.82
N CYS A 56 -11.12 -6.51 3.95
CA CYS A 56 -11.69 -6.91 5.24
C CYS A 56 -11.73 -5.77 6.27
N MET A 57 -11.61 -4.51 5.83
CA MET A 57 -11.70 -3.33 6.67
C MET A 57 -13.02 -2.58 6.43
N PRO A 58 -13.67 -2.02 7.46
CA PRO A 58 -14.83 -1.16 7.24
C PRO A 58 -14.45 0.08 6.42
N SER A 59 -15.22 0.38 5.37
CA SER A 59 -14.98 1.53 4.50
C SER A 59 -15.16 2.88 5.21
N MET A 60 -16.02 2.94 6.23
CA MET A 60 -16.19 4.10 7.10
C MET A 60 -15.08 4.16 8.18
N PRO A 61 -14.18 5.16 8.19
CA PRO A 61 -13.09 5.22 9.15
C PRO A 61 -13.55 5.40 10.61
N THR A 62 -14.78 5.86 10.86
CA THR A 62 -15.36 5.95 12.21
C THR A 62 -15.54 4.56 12.86
N ILE A 63 -15.70 3.52 12.04
CA ILE A 63 -15.84 2.12 12.48
C ILE A 63 -14.45 1.48 12.44
N ASN A 64 -13.68 1.66 13.49
CA ASN A 64 -12.30 1.20 13.54
C ASN A 64 -12.13 -0.15 14.25
N PRO A 65 -11.72 -1.22 13.55
CA PRO A 65 -11.48 -2.52 14.19
C PRO A 65 -10.24 -2.53 15.10
N PHE A 66 -9.31 -1.58 14.93
CA PHE A 66 -8.07 -1.51 15.70
C PHE A 66 -7.93 -0.17 16.44
N PRO A 67 -8.55 -0.01 17.62
CA PRO A 67 -8.66 1.28 18.31
C PRO A 67 -7.31 1.86 18.74
N ALA A 68 -6.33 1.02 19.09
CA ALA A 68 -5.00 1.41 19.56
C ALA A 68 -3.97 0.32 19.26
N GLY A 69 -2.70 0.54 19.64
CA GLY A 69 -1.66 -0.48 19.58
C GLY A 69 -0.97 -0.62 18.23
N GLN A 70 -0.25 -1.73 18.06
CA GLN A 70 0.56 -2.00 16.87
C GLN A 70 -0.32 -2.30 15.65
N GLU A 71 -1.43 -3.01 15.87
CA GLU A 71 -2.42 -3.35 14.85
C GLU A 71 -3.04 -2.08 14.26
N ARG A 72 -3.30 -1.06 15.08
CA ARG A 72 -3.74 0.25 14.59
C ARG A 72 -2.70 0.85 13.65
N LYS A 73 -1.43 0.89 14.06
CA LYS A 73 -0.36 1.49 13.23
C LYS A 73 -0.21 0.75 11.90
N LEU A 74 -0.30 -0.58 11.94
CA LEU A 74 -0.19 -1.43 10.76
C LEU A 74 -1.39 -1.26 9.84
N PHE A 75 -2.61 -1.41 10.33
CA PHE A 75 -3.75 -1.67 9.46
C PHE A 75 -4.69 -0.48 9.28
N ARG A 76 -4.61 0.54 10.16
CA ARG A 76 -5.40 1.77 9.98
C ARG A 76 -5.13 2.49 8.65
N PRO A 77 -3.89 2.57 8.14
CA PRO A 77 -3.66 3.13 6.81
C PRO A 77 -4.41 2.37 5.70
N LEU A 78 -4.51 1.03 5.78
CA LEU A 78 -5.25 0.24 4.79
C LEU A 78 -6.76 0.52 4.83
N GLN A 79 -7.31 0.76 6.02
CA GLN A 79 -8.69 1.20 6.15
C GLN A 79 -8.93 2.56 5.49
N TYR A 80 -8.01 3.52 5.69
CA TYR A 80 -8.09 4.81 5.01
C TYR A 80 -8.02 4.63 3.50
N VAL A 81 -7.12 3.80 2.98
CA VAL A 81 -7.07 3.50 1.54
C VAL A 81 -8.41 2.97 1.03
N ARG A 82 -9.06 2.03 1.74
CA ARG A 82 -10.39 1.55 1.33
C ARG A 82 -11.42 2.69 1.32
N SER A 83 -11.44 3.54 2.35
CA SER A 83 -12.33 4.71 2.38
C SER A 83 -12.10 5.63 1.18
N GLU A 84 -10.84 5.93 0.86
CA GLU A 84 -10.50 6.81 -0.27
C GLU A 84 -10.89 6.21 -1.62
N ILE A 85 -10.91 4.87 -1.73
CA ILE A 85 -11.28 4.16 -2.95
C ILE A 85 -12.80 3.99 -3.09
N GLU A 86 -13.51 3.58 -2.04
CA GLU A 86 -14.96 3.26 -2.13
C GLU A 86 -15.88 4.43 -1.85
N VAL A 87 -15.47 5.31 -0.94
CA VAL A 87 -16.36 6.34 -0.37
C VAL A 87 -16.06 7.68 -1.01
N CYS A 88 -14.78 7.98 -1.18
CA CYS A 88 -14.31 9.15 -1.92
C CYS A 88 -14.08 8.79 -3.40
N ASP A 89 -13.78 9.81 -4.20
CA ASP A 89 -13.39 9.62 -5.59
C ASP A 89 -11.87 9.38 -5.69
N ILE A 90 -11.50 8.17 -6.11
CA ILE A 90 -10.12 7.76 -6.31
C ILE A 90 -9.35 8.68 -7.28
N GLN A 91 -10.04 9.31 -8.23
CA GLN A 91 -9.44 10.24 -9.19
C GLN A 91 -9.09 11.59 -8.55
N MET A 92 -9.81 11.95 -7.48
CA MET A 92 -9.59 13.18 -6.72
C MET A 92 -8.60 12.98 -5.57
N HIS A 93 -8.50 11.77 -5.01
CA HIS A 93 -7.71 11.51 -3.81
C HIS A 93 -6.48 10.56 -4.00
N PRO A 94 -5.83 10.47 -5.18
CA PRO A 94 -4.81 9.45 -5.42
C PRO A 94 -3.55 9.64 -4.56
N ARG A 95 -3.19 10.89 -4.26
CA ARG A 95 -2.06 11.23 -3.37
C ARG A 95 -2.24 10.63 -1.96
N TYR A 96 -3.44 10.78 -1.38
CA TYR A 96 -3.71 10.32 -0.01
C TYR A 96 -3.60 8.79 0.08
N ILE A 97 -4.08 8.07 -0.93
CA ILE A 97 -3.93 6.63 -1.01
C ILE A 97 -2.45 6.23 -1.04
N VAL A 98 -1.64 6.85 -1.91
CA VAL A 98 -0.18 6.60 -1.99
C VAL A 98 0.49 6.87 -0.64
N GLU A 99 0.14 7.97 0.02
CA GLU A 99 0.69 8.34 1.32
C GLU A 99 0.34 7.30 2.40
N MET A 100 -0.91 6.86 2.46
CA MET A 100 -1.36 5.81 3.39
C MET A 100 -0.68 4.46 3.11
N CYS A 101 -0.47 4.13 1.84
CA CYS A 101 0.26 2.93 1.43
C CYS A 101 1.71 2.93 1.93
N GLY A 102 2.39 4.09 1.85
CA GLY A 102 3.74 4.23 2.36
C GLY A 102 3.83 4.25 3.89
N MET A 103 2.82 4.80 4.57
CA MET A 103 2.72 4.70 6.04
C MET A 103 2.56 3.25 6.50
N HIS A 104 1.76 2.43 5.81
CA HIS A 104 1.66 1.00 6.09
C HIS A 104 3.03 0.31 5.97
N LEU A 105 3.71 0.46 4.82
CA LEU A 105 5.01 -0.16 4.62
C LEU A 105 6.05 0.34 5.63
N GLU A 106 6.01 1.62 6.01
CA GLU A 106 6.94 2.15 7.01
C GLU A 106 6.82 1.41 8.34
N VAL A 107 5.59 1.16 8.79
CA VAL A 107 5.35 0.40 10.03
C VAL A 107 5.72 -1.07 9.86
N VAL A 108 5.45 -1.68 8.71
CA VAL A 108 5.83 -3.08 8.43
C VAL A 108 7.34 -3.27 8.47
N PHE A 109 8.11 -2.39 7.79
CA PHE A 109 9.57 -2.49 7.78
C PHE A 109 10.18 -2.18 9.15
N ARG A 110 9.60 -1.26 9.94
CA ARG A 110 10.01 -1.06 11.33
C ARG A 110 9.81 -2.33 12.15
N LEU A 111 8.65 -2.98 12.03
CA LEU A 111 8.37 -4.23 12.73
C LEU A 111 9.31 -5.36 12.29
N LEU A 112 9.65 -5.46 10.99
CA LEU A 112 10.64 -6.42 10.49
C LEU A 112 12.00 -6.24 11.18
N LEU A 113 12.48 -4.99 11.26
CA LEU A 113 13.75 -4.68 11.92
C LEU A 113 13.69 -4.96 13.41
N GLU A 114 12.58 -4.63 14.08
CA GLU A 114 12.37 -4.90 15.51
C GLU A 114 12.40 -6.40 15.82
N ARG A 115 11.82 -7.24 14.95
CA ARG A 115 11.79 -8.70 15.14
C ARG A 115 13.12 -9.39 14.90
N ASN A 116 13.97 -8.83 14.03
CA ASN A 116 15.23 -9.45 13.65
C ASN A 116 16.45 -8.88 14.39
N GLN A 117 16.32 -7.76 15.12
CA GLN A 117 17.42 -7.18 15.88
C GLN A 117 17.43 -7.67 17.34
N THR A 118 18.54 -8.27 17.76
CA THR A 118 18.80 -8.65 19.16
C THR A 118 19.16 -7.40 19.97
N PHE A 119 18.23 -6.92 20.81
CA PHE A 119 18.40 -5.95 21.93
C PHE A 119 19.22 -4.64 21.72
N GLY A 120 19.64 -4.28 20.51
CA GLY A 120 20.70 -3.28 20.31
C GLY A 120 20.30 -1.89 19.83
N ASN A 121 19.18 -1.68 19.14
CA ASN A 121 18.92 -0.38 18.51
C ASN A 121 17.44 0.04 18.53
N LEU A 122 17.01 0.57 19.68
CA LEU A 122 15.82 1.44 19.84
C LEU A 122 15.75 2.61 18.81
N ARG A 123 16.83 2.83 18.05
CA ARG A 123 16.98 3.91 17.06
C ARG A 123 16.11 3.74 15.82
N ASN A 124 15.57 2.55 15.55
CA ASN A 124 14.82 2.27 14.32
C ASN A 124 13.30 2.52 14.44
N PHE A 125 12.75 2.68 15.65
CA PHE A 125 11.32 2.94 15.88
C PHE A 125 10.79 4.18 15.15
N ASN A 126 11.66 5.17 14.90
CA ASN A 126 11.33 6.42 14.21
C ASN A 126 12.02 6.55 12.85
N SER A 127 12.46 5.44 12.24
CA SER A 127 13.10 5.46 10.93
C SER A 127 12.08 5.71 9.81
N THR A 128 12.39 6.59 8.87
CA THR A 128 11.56 6.75 7.66
C THR A 128 11.59 5.47 6.82
N LEU A 129 10.56 5.24 6.00
CA LEU A 129 10.48 4.06 5.13
C LEU A 129 11.79 3.78 4.38
N GLY A 130 12.37 4.81 3.74
CA GLY A 130 13.63 4.65 3.00
C GLY A 130 14.80 4.18 3.86
N LYS A 131 14.92 4.68 5.10
CA LYS A 131 15.95 4.23 6.04
C LYS A 131 15.71 2.79 6.49
N ALA A 132 14.45 2.44 6.76
CA ALA A 132 14.08 1.10 7.20
C ALA A 132 14.31 0.05 6.10
N VAL A 133 13.90 0.35 4.87
CA VAL A 133 14.14 -0.50 3.68
C VAL A 133 15.62 -0.68 3.42
N HIS A 134 16.39 0.41 3.42
CA HIS A 134 17.83 0.32 3.19
C HIS A 134 18.52 -0.57 4.23
N LYS A 135 18.14 -0.43 5.51
CA LYS A 135 18.66 -1.29 6.57
C LYS A 135 18.25 -2.76 6.38
N ALA A 136 17.00 -3.02 6.04
CA ALA A 136 16.52 -4.39 5.80
C ALA A 136 17.26 -5.08 4.62
N LEU A 137 17.56 -4.33 3.55
CA LEU A 137 18.37 -4.83 2.42
C LEU A 137 19.83 -5.06 2.82
N GLN A 138 20.43 -4.17 3.62
CA GLN A 138 21.80 -4.35 4.12
C GLN A 138 21.95 -5.59 4.99
N GLU A 139 20.96 -5.87 5.82
CA GLU A 139 20.93 -7.05 6.70
C GLU A 139 20.43 -8.32 5.99
N ASN A 140 20.08 -8.25 4.70
CA ASN A 140 19.49 -9.33 3.90
C ASN A 140 18.20 -9.93 4.49
N TYR A 141 17.37 -9.10 5.15
CA TYR A 141 16.05 -9.50 5.64
C TYR A 141 14.98 -9.52 4.54
N VAL A 142 15.28 -8.90 3.39
CA VAL A 142 14.42 -8.85 2.20
C VAL A 142 15.29 -9.16 0.99
N ASP A 143 14.69 -9.85 0.01
CA ASP A 143 15.35 -10.19 -1.25
C ASP A 143 15.86 -8.94 -1.97
N LYS A 144 17.08 -9.03 -2.49
CA LYS A 144 17.69 -7.96 -3.30
C LYS A 144 16.94 -7.74 -4.59
N ASP A 145 16.24 -8.75 -5.12
CA ASP A 145 15.41 -8.61 -6.32
C ASP A 145 14.22 -7.67 -6.09
N LEU A 146 13.80 -7.45 -4.84
CA LEU A 146 12.77 -6.46 -4.49
C LEU A 146 13.32 -5.03 -4.35
N SER A 147 14.64 -4.82 -4.38
CA SER A 147 15.24 -3.51 -4.12
C SER A 147 14.77 -2.43 -5.11
N ASP A 148 14.80 -2.71 -6.40
CA ASP A 148 14.33 -1.79 -7.45
C ASP A 148 12.86 -1.40 -7.26
N ILE A 149 12.02 -2.37 -6.90
CA ILE A 149 10.59 -2.17 -6.66
C ILE A 149 10.39 -1.27 -5.43
N LEU A 150 11.11 -1.55 -4.35
CA LEU A 150 11.03 -0.79 -3.10
C LEU A 150 11.52 0.65 -3.28
N PHE A 151 12.64 0.87 -3.99
CA PHE A 151 13.13 2.23 -4.24
C PHE A 151 12.23 3.00 -5.20
N SER A 152 11.63 2.33 -6.19
CA SER A 152 10.59 2.93 -7.03
C SER A 152 9.39 3.36 -6.19
N PHE A 153 8.92 2.49 -5.29
CA PHE A 153 7.82 2.81 -4.38
C PHE A 153 8.17 3.98 -3.44
N ILE A 154 9.37 4.00 -2.86
CA ILE A 154 9.84 5.08 -2.00
C ILE A 154 9.88 6.42 -2.75
N SER A 155 10.25 6.43 -4.04
CA SER A 155 10.19 7.64 -4.86
C SER A 155 8.76 8.17 -4.97
N VAL A 156 7.79 7.31 -5.31
CA VAL A 156 6.36 7.64 -5.41
C VAL A 156 5.83 8.16 -4.06
N PHE A 157 6.14 7.47 -2.96
CA PHE A 157 5.74 7.87 -1.61
C PHE A 157 6.35 9.19 -1.16
N ASN A 158 7.63 9.44 -1.46
CA ASN A 158 8.26 10.72 -1.10
C ASN A 158 7.62 11.88 -1.88
N LYS A 159 7.28 11.69 -3.16
CA LYS A 159 6.53 12.68 -3.94
C LYS A 159 5.19 13.01 -3.28
N SER A 160 4.48 12.01 -2.72
CA SER A 160 3.16 12.25 -2.12
C SER A 160 3.23 13.07 -0.84
N LYS A 161 4.34 12.99 -0.09
CA LYS A 161 4.60 13.82 1.11
C LYS A 161 4.91 15.29 0.79
N HIS A 162 5.51 15.54 -0.37
CA HIS A 162 6.05 16.85 -0.74
C HIS A 162 5.21 17.60 -1.77
N GLU A 163 4.17 16.98 -2.32
CA GLU A 163 3.22 17.68 -3.20
C GLU A 163 2.39 18.68 -2.38
N ILE A 164 2.39 19.95 -2.80
CA ILE A 164 1.62 21.05 -2.17
C ILE A 164 0.55 21.56 -3.16
N ASN A 165 0.05 20.71 -4.05
CA ASN A 165 -1.04 21.08 -4.94
C ASN A 165 -2.38 20.97 -4.18
N MET A 166 -2.77 22.07 -3.54
CA MET A 166 -4.13 22.28 -3.01
C MET A 166 -5.05 22.97 -4.02
N ASP A 167 -4.57 23.21 -5.23
CA ASP A 167 -5.27 23.92 -6.29
C ASP A 167 -5.86 22.92 -7.31
N GLU A 168 -7.19 22.81 -7.34
CA GLU A 168 -7.92 21.91 -8.23
C GLU A 168 -7.77 22.25 -9.72
N SER A 169 -7.29 23.46 -10.05
CA SER A 169 -7.07 23.89 -11.44
C SER A 169 -5.76 23.37 -12.04
N ARG A 170 -4.88 22.77 -11.22
CA ARG A 170 -3.59 22.23 -11.66
C ARG A 170 -3.70 20.74 -11.96
N GLU A 171 -2.95 20.31 -12.97
CA GLU A 171 -2.82 18.89 -13.28
C GLU A 171 -2.26 18.14 -12.06
N ARG A 172 -2.97 17.10 -11.63
CA ARG A 172 -2.62 16.28 -10.47
C ARG A 172 -1.40 15.43 -10.81
N LEU A 173 -0.42 15.36 -9.90
CA LEU A 173 0.77 14.54 -10.10
C LEU A 173 0.45 13.04 -10.12
N PHE A 174 -0.46 12.62 -9.25
CA PHE A 174 -0.87 11.23 -9.10
C PHE A 174 -2.18 10.96 -9.83
N THR A 175 -2.26 9.77 -10.40
CA THR A 175 -3.45 9.25 -11.07
C THR A 175 -4.05 8.08 -10.30
N ALA A 176 -5.28 7.67 -10.66
CA ALA A 176 -5.88 6.44 -10.14
C ALA A 176 -4.98 5.21 -10.38
N ALA A 177 -4.19 5.19 -11.46
CA ALA A 177 -3.25 4.10 -11.71
C ALA A 177 -2.12 4.06 -10.67
N ASP A 178 -1.55 5.22 -10.32
CA ASP A 178 -0.48 5.30 -9.31
C ASP A 178 -0.95 4.78 -7.96
N CYS A 179 -2.17 5.11 -7.56
CA CYS A 179 -2.70 4.73 -6.26
C CYS A 179 -3.06 3.23 -6.18
N ILE A 180 -3.64 2.64 -7.24
CA ILE A 180 -3.95 1.21 -7.27
C ILE A 180 -2.67 0.39 -7.32
N VAL A 181 -1.67 0.82 -8.09
CA VAL A 181 -0.34 0.19 -8.10
C VAL A 181 0.30 0.29 -6.72
N ALA A 182 0.31 1.47 -6.10
CA ALA A 182 0.85 1.64 -4.75
C ALA A 182 0.15 0.73 -3.74
N TYR A 183 -1.18 0.66 -3.79
CA TYR A 183 -1.96 -0.19 -2.90
C TYR A 183 -1.58 -1.66 -3.01
N PHE A 184 -1.62 -2.23 -4.22
CA PHE A 184 -1.31 -3.65 -4.39
C PHE A 184 0.15 -3.98 -4.17
N ALA A 185 1.08 -3.05 -4.48
CA ALA A 185 2.47 -3.24 -4.15
C ALA A 185 2.69 -3.27 -2.63
N THR A 186 2.08 -2.34 -1.91
CA THR A 186 2.06 -2.30 -0.45
C THR A 186 1.46 -3.57 0.14
N ARG A 187 0.35 -4.07 -0.42
CA ARG A 187 -0.30 -5.30 0.06
C ARG A 187 0.57 -6.53 -0.14
N ILE A 188 1.13 -6.74 -1.32
CA ILE A 188 1.98 -7.90 -1.62
C ILE A 188 3.25 -7.89 -0.77
N ILE A 189 3.97 -6.77 -0.76
CA ILE A 189 5.23 -6.64 -0.02
C ILE A 189 4.97 -6.69 1.49
N GLY A 190 3.98 -5.93 1.96
CA GLY A 190 3.64 -5.83 3.37
C GLY A 190 3.20 -7.17 3.94
N GLN A 191 2.30 -7.88 3.24
CA GLN A 191 1.85 -9.21 3.64
C GLN A 191 3.00 -10.20 3.67
N GLY A 192 3.83 -10.26 2.61
CA GLY A 192 4.96 -11.20 2.55
C GLY A 192 5.96 -11.00 3.70
N ILE A 193 6.23 -9.75 4.07
CA ILE A 193 7.07 -9.44 5.24
C ILE A 193 6.40 -9.89 6.54
N LEU A 194 5.11 -9.57 6.74
CA LEU A 194 4.38 -9.93 7.96
C LEU A 194 4.28 -11.44 8.15
N GLU A 195 4.07 -12.21 7.08
CA GLU A 195 4.14 -13.67 7.08
C GLU A 195 5.55 -14.17 7.41
N GLY A 196 6.58 -13.59 6.79
CA GLY A 196 7.98 -13.97 7.02
C GLY A 196 8.43 -13.81 8.48
N ILE A 197 7.86 -12.85 9.22
CA ILE A 197 8.11 -12.66 10.66
C ILE A 197 7.10 -13.38 11.57
N GLY A 198 6.18 -14.16 11.01
CA GLY A 198 5.18 -14.92 11.76
C GLY A 198 4.14 -14.06 12.49
N TYR A 199 3.76 -12.90 11.93
CA TYR A 199 2.76 -12.04 12.56
C TYR A 199 1.38 -12.69 12.55
N GLN A 200 0.75 -12.87 13.71
CA GLN A 200 -0.43 -13.75 13.85
C GLN A 200 -1.62 -13.40 12.92
N LEU A 201 -1.83 -12.11 12.61
CA LEU A 201 -2.96 -11.69 11.78
C LEU A 201 -2.70 -11.86 10.28
N SER A 202 -1.45 -12.09 9.85
CA SER A 202 -1.13 -12.31 8.43
C SER A 202 -1.45 -13.73 7.98
N SER A 203 -1.37 -14.73 8.85
CA SER A 203 -1.63 -16.14 8.51
C SER A 203 -3.11 -16.55 8.47
N ARG A 204 -4.03 -15.59 8.64
CA ARG A 204 -5.47 -15.84 8.66
C ARG A 204 -6.13 -15.42 7.35
N SER A 205 -7.24 -16.07 7.04
CA SER A 205 -8.17 -15.65 5.99
C SER A 205 -9.32 -14.88 6.61
N TYR A 206 -9.76 -13.81 5.94
CA TYR A 206 -10.91 -13.00 6.34
C TYR A 206 -11.91 -12.92 5.19
N GLU A 207 -13.13 -12.52 5.52
CA GLU A 207 -14.18 -12.27 4.52
C GLU A 207 -14.11 -10.82 4.03
N ILE A 208 -14.61 -10.60 2.82
CA ILE A 208 -14.84 -9.25 2.33
C ILE A 208 -15.95 -8.65 3.16
N ILE A 209 -15.69 -7.50 3.78
CA ILE A 209 -16.73 -6.73 4.48
C ILE A 209 -17.49 -5.95 3.40
N GLU A 210 -18.81 -6.10 3.35
CA GLU A 210 -19.71 -5.30 2.50
C GLU A 210 -19.89 -3.88 3.03
#